data_AF-A0A1V3NFW2-F1
#
_entry.id   AF-A0A1V3NFW2-F1
#
_cell.length_a   1.000
_cell.length_b   1.000
_cell.length_c   1.000
_cell.angle_alpha   90.00
_cell.angle_beta   90.00
_cell.angle_gamma   90.00
#
_symmetry.space_group_name_H-M   'P 1'
#
loop_
_entity.id
_entity.type
_entity.pdbx_description
1 polymer ?
#
loop_
_entity_poly.entity_id
_entity_poly.type
_entity_poly.pdbx_seq_one_letter_code
_entity_poly.pdbx_strand_id
1 'polypeptide(L)'
;MKIAEAPAPAWSELSREKRALLAPYAQTWDSLPDGQRHRLLRAAERWRHMDPEEQARFRERLERFRDMDPEERARARERWERFRALPPEERERLRQRWEAMSPEERQAARERHRRWREHLQTLPEDEREALRERLRQMDPEERRRLMETGPGGG
;
A
#
# COMPACT_ATOMS: atom_id res chain seq x y z
N MET A 1 -1.43 -0.47 27.36
CA MET A 1 -2.21 -1.72 27.45
C MET A 1 -2.56 -2.19 26.04
N LYS A 2 -2.06 -3.35 25.59
CA LYS A 2 -2.54 -3.99 24.36
C LYS A 2 -3.79 -4.81 24.72
N ILE A 3 -4.96 -4.39 24.27
CA ILE A 3 -6.16 -5.24 24.36
C ILE A 3 -5.88 -6.43 23.44
N ALA A 4 -5.78 -7.64 23.98
CA ALA A 4 -5.75 -8.85 23.18
C ALA A 4 -7.14 -8.99 22.53
N GLU A 5 -7.23 -8.79 21.21
CA GLU A 5 -8.46 -9.13 20.48
C GLU A 5 -8.73 -10.63 20.63
N ALA A 6 -9.98 -11.01 20.93
CA ALA A 6 -10.43 -12.41 20.97
C ALA A 6 -10.12 -13.11 19.64
N PRO A 7 -9.85 -14.43 19.60
CA PRO A 7 -9.48 -15.13 18.38
C PRO A 7 -10.54 -14.95 17.28
N ALA A 8 -10.08 -14.78 16.04
CA ALA A 8 -11.00 -14.57 14.92
C ALA A 8 -11.81 -15.85 14.65
N PRO A 9 -13.11 -15.73 14.34
CA PRO A 9 -13.96 -16.88 14.06
C PRO A 9 -13.44 -17.69 12.87
N ALA A 10 -13.70 -19.00 12.91
CA ALA A 10 -13.36 -19.93 11.83
C ALA A 10 -14.18 -19.62 10.57
N TRP A 11 -13.71 -20.09 9.40
CA TRP A 11 -14.38 -19.82 8.13
C TRP A 11 -15.86 -20.25 8.12
N SER A 12 -16.17 -21.38 8.75
CA SER A 12 -17.51 -21.96 8.87
C SER A 12 -18.47 -21.12 9.72
N GLU A 13 -17.95 -20.34 10.67
CA GLU A 13 -18.71 -19.51 11.60
C GLU A 13 -19.08 -18.14 11.00
N LEU A 14 -18.54 -17.82 9.82
CA LEU A 14 -18.83 -16.57 9.13
C LEU A 14 -20.24 -16.59 8.52
N SER A 15 -20.91 -15.43 8.56
CA SER A 15 -22.19 -15.23 7.87
C SER A 15 -22.06 -15.49 6.36
N ARG A 16 -23.17 -15.85 5.70
CA ARG A 16 -23.20 -16.13 4.26
C ARG A 16 -22.64 -14.98 3.44
N GLU A 17 -22.97 -13.75 3.81
CA GLU A 17 -22.49 -12.53 3.15
C GLU A 17 -20.98 -12.33 3.33
N LYS A 18 -20.46 -12.51 4.55
CA LYS A 18 -19.02 -12.44 4.82
C LYS A 18 -18.26 -13.52 4.05
N ARG A 19 -18.79 -14.74 4.00
CA ARG A 19 -18.20 -15.83 3.20
C ARG A 19 -18.22 -15.54 1.71
N ALA A 20 -19.27 -14.90 1.19
CA ALA A 20 -19.32 -14.51 -0.22
C ALA A 20 -18.28 -13.42 -0.55
N LEU A 21 -18.18 -12.39 0.30
CA LEU A 21 -17.22 -11.30 0.10
C LEU A 21 -15.76 -11.74 0.29
N LEU A 22 -15.52 -12.60 1.26
CA LEU A 22 -14.19 -13.12 1.59
C LEU A 22 -13.91 -14.46 0.91
N ALA A 23 -14.76 -14.90 -0.03
CA ALA A 23 -14.62 -16.18 -0.73
C ALA A 23 -13.20 -16.41 -1.30
N PRO A 24 -12.48 -15.39 -1.81
CA PRO A 24 -11.11 -15.57 -2.27
C PRO A 24 -10.11 -16.03 -1.18
N TYR A 25 -10.45 -15.84 0.10
CA TYR A 25 -9.64 -16.24 1.25
C TYR A 25 -10.10 -17.58 1.86
N ALA A 26 -11.16 -18.21 1.36
CA ALA A 26 -11.77 -19.40 1.97
C ALA A 26 -10.76 -20.53 2.26
N GLN A 27 -9.86 -20.80 1.31
CA GLN A 27 -8.88 -21.88 1.40
C GLN A 27 -7.74 -21.61 2.39
N THR A 28 -7.45 -20.34 2.68
CA THR A 28 -6.33 -19.95 3.55
C THR A 28 -6.79 -19.32 4.86
N TRP A 29 -8.10 -19.12 5.04
CA TRP A 29 -8.68 -18.33 6.11
C TRP A 29 -8.18 -18.76 7.48
N ASP A 30 -8.30 -20.05 7.80
CA ASP A 30 -7.94 -20.58 9.12
C ASP A 30 -6.42 -20.61 9.37
N SER A 31 -5.61 -20.44 8.32
CA SER A 31 -4.16 -20.29 8.39
C SER A 31 -3.70 -18.83 8.46
N LEU A 32 -4.59 -17.85 8.29
CA LEU A 32 -4.25 -16.44 8.39
C LEU A 32 -4.05 -16.04 9.86
N PRO A 33 -3.05 -15.19 10.18
CA PRO A 33 -2.91 -14.64 11.51
C PRO A 33 -4.18 -13.92 11.96
N ASP A 34 -4.55 -14.04 13.24
CA ASP A 34 -5.78 -13.48 13.80
C ASP A 34 -5.96 -11.99 13.50
N GLY A 35 -4.89 -11.21 13.64
CA GLY A 35 -4.91 -9.79 13.31
C GLY A 35 -5.24 -9.51 11.84
N GLN A 36 -4.89 -10.42 10.92
CA GLN A 36 -5.29 -10.32 9.52
C GLN A 36 -6.76 -10.71 9.32
N ARG A 37 -7.22 -11.79 9.96
CA ARG A 37 -8.63 -12.18 9.94
C ARG A 37 -9.52 -11.05 10.47
N HIS A 38 -9.19 -10.44 11.60
CA HIS A 38 -9.94 -9.29 12.13
C HIS A 38 -9.96 -8.08 11.21
N ARG A 39 -8.84 -7.78 10.53
CA ARG A 39 -8.80 -6.71 9.54
C ARG A 39 -9.76 -6.98 8.38
N LEU A 40 -9.79 -8.21 7.86
CA LEU A 40 -10.71 -8.62 6.80
C LEU A 40 -12.17 -8.59 7.26
N LEU A 41 -12.46 -9.06 8.49
CA LEU A 41 -13.81 -8.99 9.07
C LEU A 41 -14.29 -7.56 9.26
N ARG A 42 -13.45 -6.67 9.80
CA ARG A 42 -13.77 -5.24 9.89
C ARG A 42 -13.99 -4.61 8.52
N ALA A 43 -13.25 -5.06 7.51
CA ALA A 43 -13.42 -4.58 6.15
C ALA A 43 -14.77 -5.05 5.57
N ALA A 44 -15.15 -6.31 5.81
CA ALA A 44 -16.46 -6.84 5.45
C ALA A 44 -17.63 -6.16 6.20
N GLU A 45 -17.43 -5.74 7.45
CA GLU A 45 -18.43 -4.93 8.17
C GLU A 45 -18.56 -3.51 7.63
N ARG A 46 -17.50 -2.91 7.05
CA ARG A 46 -17.64 -1.60 6.40
C ARG A 46 -18.33 -1.71 5.04
N TRP A 47 -18.11 -2.81 4.32
CA TRP A 47 -18.71 -3.09 3.02
C TRP A 47 -20.24 -2.95 3.01
N ARG A 48 -20.92 -3.46 4.05
CA ARG A 48 -22.40 -3.40 4.15
C ARG A 48 -22.96 -1.97 4.16
N HIS A 49 -22.12 -0.99 4.47
CA HIS A 49 -22.50 0.42 4.58
C HIS A 49 -22.04 1.24 3.36
N MET A 50 -21.41 0.61 2.37
CA MET A 50 -20.92 1.24 1.14
C MET A 50 -21.99 1.20 0.04
N ASP A 51 -21.99 2.20 -0.82
CA ASP A 51 -22.80 2.21 -2.05
C ASP A 51 -22.26 1.22 -3.11
N PRO A 52 -23.02 0.91 -4.18
CA PRO A 52 -22.61 -0.08 -5.19
C PRO A 52 -21.27 0.23 -5.89
N GLU A 53 -20.92 1.51 -6.06
CA GLU A 53 -19.67 1.91 -6.71
C GLU A 53 -18.47 1.72 -5.75
N GLU A 54 -18.62 2.15 -4.51
CA GLU A 54 -17.65 1.91 -3.44
C GLU A 54 -17.41 0.42 -3.22
N GLN A 55 -18.47 -0.37 -3.29
CA GLN A 55 -18.41 -1.83 -3.27
C GLN A 55 -17.57 -2.36 -4.45
N ALA A 56 -17.84 -1.95 -5.69
CA ALA A 56 -17.03 -2.39 -6.84
C ALA A 56 -15.53 -2.12 -6.62
N ARG A 57 -15.17 -0.91 -6.18
CA ARG A 57 -13.78 -0.52 -5.89
C ARG A 57 -13.15 -1.31 -4.75
N PHE A 58 -13.92 -1.66 -3.73
CA PHE A 58 -13.40 -2.45 -2.62
C PHE A 58 -13.12 -3.91 -3.02
N ARG A 59 -13.96 -4.52 -3.88
CA ARG A 59 -13.72 -5.86 -4.43
C ARG A 59 -12.41 -5.90 -5.21
N GLU A 60 -12.21 -4.95 -6.11
CA GLU A 60 -10.97 -4.81 -6.88
C GLU A 60 -9.73 -4.69 -5.97
N ARG A 61 -9.82 -3.90 -4.89
CA ARG A 61 -8.74 -3.76 -3.91
C ARG A 61 -8.44 -5.06 -3.18
N LEU A 62 -9.47 -5.82 -2.81
CA LEU A 62 -9.30 -7.11 -2.13
C LEU A 62 -8.64 -8.15 -3.05
N GLU A 63 -9.04 -8.21 -4.32
CA GLU A 63 -8.44 -9.10 -5.32
C GLU A 63 -6.98 -8.73 -5.56
N ARG A 64 -6.68 -7.45 -5.81
CA ARG A 64 -5.30 -6.98 -5.97
C ARG A 64 -4.44 -7.28 -4.75
N PHE A 65 -4.99 -7.17 -3.55
CA PHE A 65 -4.25 -7.50 -2.33
C PHE A 65 -4.00 -9.01 -2.18
N ARG A 66 -4.94 -9.85 -2.62
CA ARG A 66 -4.76 -11.32 -2.67
C ARG A 66 -3.62 -11.69 -3.60
N ASP A 67 -3.53 -11.04 -4.75
CA ASP A 67 -2.54 -11.37 -5.78
C ASP A 67 -1.15 -10.78 -5.48
N MET A 68 -1.03 -9.90 -4.47
CA MET A 68 0.25 -9.46 -3.95
C MET A 68 0.99 -10.59 -3.22
N ASP A 69 2.26 -10.78 -3.58
CA ASP A 69 3.17 -11.70 -2.90
C ASP A 69 3.45 -11.26 -1.44
N PRO A 70 3.73 -12.18 -0.48
CA PRO A 70 4.07 -11.83 0.89
C PRO A 70 5.13 -10.72 1.03
N GLU A 71 6.11 -10.68 0.14
CA GLU A 71 7.16 -9.65 0.15
C GLU A 71 6.60 -8.27 -0.24
N GLU A 72 5.73 -8.22 -1.25
CA GLU A 72 5.04 -6.98 -1.63
C GLU A 72 4.13 -6.46 -0.52
N ARG A 73 3.45 -7.37 0.18
CA ARG A 73 2.62 -7.03 1.34
C ARG A 73 3.46 -6.51 2.50
N ALA A 74 4.64 -7.10 2.74
CA ALA A 74 5.57 -6.62 3.77
C ALA A 74 6.05 -5.20 3.45
N ARG A 75 6.49 -4.95 2.20
CA ARG A 75 6.87 -3.62 1.73
C ARG A 75 5.71 -2.61 1.81
N ALA A 76 4.48 -3.04 1.51
CA ALA A 76 3.29 -2.17 1.64
C ALA A 76 3.00 -1.78 3.09
N ARG A 77 3.14 -2.73 4.03
CA ARG A 77 3.00 -2.47 5.47
C ARG A 77 4.05 -1.49 5.97
N GLU A 78 5.32 -1.71 5.63
CA GLU A 78 6.42 -0.82 6.03
C GLU A 78 6.20 0.62 5.52
N ARG A 79 5.80 0.78 4.25
CA ARG A 79 5.46 2.10 3.69
C ARG A 79 4.32 2.76 4.47
N TRP A 80 3.29 2.01 4.83
CA TRP A 80 2.16 2.51 5.59
C TRP A 80 2.55 2.92 7.01
N GLU A 81 3.39 2.14 7.69
CA GLU A 81 3.90 2.45 9.02
C GLU A 81 4.75 3.73 9.01
N ARG A 82 5.65 3.86 8.04
CA ARG A 82 6.43 5.09 7.83
C ARG A 82 5.53 6.29 7.58
N PHE A 83 4.51 6.15 6.73
CA PHE A 83 3.54 7.22 6.48
C PHE A 83 2.76 7.60 7.74
N ARG A 84 2.32 6.61 8.54
CA ARG A 84 1.62 6.87 9.79
C ARG A 84 2.49 7.54 10.85
N ALA A 85 3.80 7.28 10.84
CA ALA A 85 4.78 7.88 11.72
C ALA A 85 5.10 9.35 11.38
N LEU A 86 4.73 9.83 10.18
CA LEU A 86 4.88 11.24 9.84
C LEU A 86 3.98 12.14 10.72
N PRO A 87 4.42 13.37 11.02
CA PRO A 87 3.59 14.37 11.69
C PRO A 87 2.23 14.55 11.00
N PRO A 88 1.13 14.80 11.74
CA PRO A 88 -0.20 15.01 11.17
C PRO A 88 -0.24 16.00 10.01
N GLU A 89 0.46 17.13 10.15
CA GLU A 89 0.52 18.21 9.18
C GLU A 89 1.21 17.77 7.90
N GLU A 90 2.27 16.97 8.02
CA GLU A 90 3.00 16.43 6.88
C GLU A 90 2.18 15.36 6.13
N ARG A 91 1.46 14.50 6.86
CA ARG A 91 0.54 13.54 6.24
C ARG A 91 -0.55 14.24 5.46
N GLU A 92 -1.12 15.29 6.03
CA GLU A 92 -2.19 16.05 5.41
C GLU A 92 -1.70 16.80 4.17
N ARG A 93 -0.54 17.45 4.24
CA ARG A 93 0.12 18.07 3.08
C ARG A 93 0.33 17.07 1.93
N LEU A 94 0.77 15.85 2.25
CA LEU A 94 0.96 14.80 1.23
C LEU A 94 -0.37 14.34 0.61
N ARG A 95 -1.43 14.20 1.42
CA ARG A 95 -2.77 13.86 0.90
C ARG A 95 -3.32 14.95 0.00
N GLN A 96 -3.30 16.21 0.46
CA GLN A 96 -3.79 17.34 -0.32
C GLN A 96 -3.05 17.48 -1.65
N ARG A 97 -1.72 17.33 -1.64
CA ARG A 97 -0.92 17.33 -2.87
C ARG A 97 -1.35 16.21 -3.82
N TRP A 98 -1.63 15.01 -3.31
CA TRP A 98 -2.08 13.89 -4.13
C TRP A 98 -3.50 14.08 -4.65
N GLU A 99 -4.39 14.62 -3.82
CA GLU A 99 -5.79 14.91 -4.15
C GLU A 99 -5.91 16.02 -5.21
N ALA A 100 -5.04 17.03 -5.13
CA ALA A 100 -4.96 18.12 -6.10
C ALA A 100 -4.41 17.69 -7.48
N MET A 101 -3.71 16.56 -7.58
CA MET A 101 -3.22 16.05 -8.87
C MET A 101 -4.35 15.50 -9.75
N SER A 102 -4.30 15.81 -11.05
CA SER A 102 -5.15 15.21 -12.07
C SER A 102 -4.90 13.70 -12.21
N PRO A 103 -5.84 12.94 -12.80
CA PRO A 103 -5.61 11.52 -13.12
C PRO A 103 -4.32 11.27 -13.92
N GLU A 104 -4.04 12.13 -14.90
CA GLU A 104 -2.85 12.08 -15.75
C GLU A 104 -1.58 12.38 -14.95
N GLU A 105 -1.60 13.38 -14.08
CA GLU A 105 -0.47 13.71 -13.20
C GLU A 105 -0.15 12.57 -12.24
N ARG A 106 -1.18 11.91 -11.70
CA ARG A 106 -1.04 10.72 -10.86
C ARG A 106 -0.47 9.55 -11.65
N GLN A 107 -0.89 9.36 -12.90
CA GLN A 107 -0.34 8.32 -13.78
C GLN A 107 1.14 8.60 -14.08
N ALA A 108 1.48 9.83 -14.43
CA ALA A 108 2.86 10.25 -14.66
C ALA A 108 3.73 10.06 -13.39
N ALA A 109 3.20 10.37 -12.20
CA ALA A 109 3.91 10.12 -10.94
C ALA A 109 4.19 8.64 -10.69
N ARG A 110 3.22 7.75 -10.98
CA ARG A 110 3.40 6.30 -10.88
C ARG A 110 4.42 5.79 -11.89
N GLU A 111 4.36 6.28 -13.12
CA GLU A 111 5.29 5.95 -14.21
C GLU A 111 6.73 6.34 -13.84
N ARG A 112 6.94 7.57 -13.38
CA ARG A 112 8.26 8.04 -12.90
C ARG A 112 8.79 7.17 -11.78
N HIS A 113 7.95 6.84 -10.80
CA HIS A 113 8.35 5.97 -9.70
C HIS A 113 8.71 4.56 -10.18
N ARG A 114 7.99 4.03 -11.18
CA ARG A 114 8.30 2.73 -11.80
C ARG A 114 9.67 2.77 -12.49
N ARG A 115 9.92 3.78 -13.33
CA ARG A 115 11.21 3.98 -14.03
C ARG A 115 12.38 4.13 -13.06
N TRP A 116 12.21 4.90 -11.99
CA TRP A 116 13.21 5.02 -10.93
C TRP A 116 13.54 3.68 -10.29
N ARG A 117 12.51 2.88 -9.99
CA ARG A 117 12.68 1.55 -9.40
C ARG A 117 13.40 0.61 -10.36
N GLU A 118 12.98 0.57 -11.62
CA GLU A 118 13.59 -0.25 -12.67
C GLU A 118 15.06 0.12 -12.87
N HIS A 119 15.38 1.42 -12.99
CA HIS A 119 16.76 1.87 -13.11
C HIS A 119 17.61 1.46 -11.91
N LEU A 120 17.12 1.64 -10.69
CA LEU A 120 17.85 1.21 -9.48
C LEU A 120 18.12 -0.30 -9.48
N GLN A 121 17.23 -1.11 -10.04
CA GLN A 121 17.43 -2.57 -10.18
C GLN A 121 18.48 -2.91 -11.24
N THR A 122 18.63 -2.10 -12.28
CA THR A 122 19.66 -2.30 -13.32
C THR A 122 21.07 -1.91 -12.88
N LEU A 123 21.20 -1.03 -11.89
CA LEU A 123 22.51 -0.60 -11.39
C LEU A 123 23.20 -1.72 -10.57
N PRO A 124 24.52 -1.89 -10.71
CA PRO A 124 25.36 -2.63 -9.76
C PRO A 124 25.15 -2.17 -8.31
N GLU A 125 25.44 -3.05 -7.35
CA GLU A 125 25.17 -2.78 -5.93
C GLU A 125 25.94 -1.57 -5.38
N ASP A 126 27.22 -1.45 -5.72
CA ASP A 126 28.09 -0.33 -5.37
C ASP A 126 27.60 0.99 -5.99
N GLU A 127 27.19 0.98 -7.26
CA GLU A 127 26.62 2.16 -7.91
C GLU A 127 25.28 2.58 -7.28
N ARG A 128 24.45 1.60 -6.91
CA ARG A 128 23.17 1.84 -6.24
C ARG A 128 23.38 2.42 -4.84
N GLU A 129 24.38 1.95 -4.10
CA GLU A 129 24.74 2.50 -2.79
C GLU A 129 25.28 3.92 -2.92
N ALA A 130 26.19 4.18 -3.86
CA ALA A 130 26.69 5.52 -4.13
C ALA A 130 25.56 6.51 -4.49
N LEU A 131 24.61 6.08 -5.32
CA LEU A 131 23.43 6.88 -5.65
C LEU A 131 22.53 7.13 -4.43
N ARG A 132 22.30 6.12 -3.57
CA ARG A 132 21.54 6.28 -2.33
C ARG A 132 22.21 7.27 -1.37
N GLU A 133 23.52 7.20 -1.23
CA GLU A 133 24.29 8.13 -0.39
C GLU A 133 24.25 9.55 -0.96
N ARG A 134 24.41 9.69 -2.28
CA ARG A 134 24.24 10.98 -2.96
C ARG A 134 22.86 11.58 -2.71
N LEU A 135 21.79 10.79 -2.83
CA LEU A 135 20.42 11.26 -2.56
C LEU A 135 20.18 11.58 -1.07
N ARG A 136 20.93 10.96 -0.15
CA ARG A 136 20.86 11.29 1.27
C ARG A 136 21.47 12.66 1.57
N GLN A 137 22.58 12.98 0.90
CA GLN A 137 23.34 14.23 1.09
C GLN A 137 22.81 15.41 0.26
N MET A 138 22.08 15.14 -0.83
CA MET A 138 21.51 16.14 -1.72
C MET A 138 20.43 16.99 -1.03
N ASP A 139 20.35 18.27 -1.42
CA ASP A 139 19.29 19.18 -0.98
C ASP A 139 17.89 18.61 -1.30
N PRO A 140 16.87 18.75 -0.42
CA PRO A 140 15.55 18.19 -0.64
C PRO A 140 14.86 18.64 -1.94
N GLU A 141 15.07 19.88 -2.40
CA GLU A 141 14.50 20.38 -3.66
C GLU A 141 15.26 19.84 -4.87
N GLU A 142 16.60 19.76 -4.81
CA GLU A 142 17.39 19.11 -5.87
C GLU A 142 17.05 17.63 -6.01
N ARG A 143 16.94 16.92 -4.87
CA ARG A 143 16.52 15.52 -4.84
C ARG A 143 15.14 15.36 -5.44
N ARG A 144 14.20 16.24 -5.10
CA ARG A 144 12.85 16.21 -5.65
C ARG A 144 12.85 16.42 -7.16
N ARG A 145 13.61 17.39 -7.67
CA ARG A 145 13.75 17.65 -9.12
C ARG A 145 14.30 16.44 -9.85
N LEU A 146 15.37 15.83 -9.34
CA LEU A 146 15.92 14.60 -9.89
C LEU A 146 14.88 13.47 -9.93
N MET A 147 14.13 13.30 -8.84
CA MET A 147 13.04 12.32 -8.77
C MET A 147 11.88 12.63 -9.74
N GLU A 148 11.68 13.90 -10.10
CA GLU A 148 10.68 14.38 -11.07
C GLU A 148 11.15 14.27 -12.53
N THR A 149 12.44 14.41 -12.83
CA THR A 149 12.99 14.31 -14.20
C THR A 149 13.32 12.88 -14.61
N GLY A 150 13.60 11.99 -13.65
CA GLY A 150 13.92 10.59 -13.90
C GLY A 150 15.43 10.30 -13.80
N PRO A 151 15.81 9.02 -13.71
CA PRO A 151 17.21 8.63 -13.69
C PRO A 151 17.87 8.99 -15.04
N GLY A 152 18.90 9.84 -15.00
CA GLY A 152 19.60 10.35 -16.19
C GLY A 152 19.20 11.77 -16.63
N GLY A 153 18.27 12.42 -15.93
CA GLY A 153 17.94 13.83 -16.16
C GLY A 153 19.00 14.77 -15.58
N GLY A 154 20.00 15.09 -16.40
CA GLY A 154 20.94 16.20 -16.24
C GLY A 154 20.81 17.17 -17.41
#